data_AF-A0A8T4J3B3-F1
#
_entry.id   AF-A0A8T4J3B3-F1
#
_cell.length_a   1.000
_cell.length_b   1.000
_cell.length_c   1.000
_cell.angle_alpha   90.00
_cell.angle_beta   90.00
_cell.angle_gamma   90.00
#
_symmetry.space_group_name_H-M   'P 1'
#
loop_
_entity.id
_entity.type
_entity.pdbx_description
1 polymer ?
#
loop_
_entity_poly.entity_id
_entity_poly.type
_entity_poly.pdbx_seq_one_letter_code
_entity_poly.pdbx_strand_id
1 'polypeptide(L)'
;LKGGVGSASTVLASGTTVGVLAVVNAAGSALDPVTGALYGELFGGRPQAPEEDTHAEAMRRLTEAREETARRTAGPLRPPLNTTLAVVATDAGLTRPQAQKLAGAAHDGLARAVRPVHLMHDGDTIFAMATEERALGDGELNDLLAAGADVLTRAVVNAVLAAESVDTPGGIFPSYGDLYGARRQD
;
A
#
# COMPACT_ATOMS: atom_id res chain seq x y z
N LEU A 1 11.84 -1.27 3.85
CA LEU A 1 11.60 -2.21 2.73
C LEU A 1 11.61 -1.42 1.43
N LYS A 2 11.91 -2.09 0.32
CA LYS A 2 11.61 -1.56 -0.99
C LYS A 2 10.09 -1.52 -1.19
N GLY A 3 9.55 -0.34 -1.47
CA GLY A 3 8.18 -0.18 -1.95
C GLY A 3 8.12 -0.35 -3.48
N GLY A 4 7.02 0.05 -4.10
CA GLY A 4 6.84 -0.17 -5.54
C GLY A 4 5.49 0.27 -6.06
N VAL A 5 5.15 -0.26 -7.22
CA VAL A 5 3.84 -0.09 -7.84
C VAL A 5 3.01 -1.33 -7.55
N GLY A 6 1.75 -1.13 -7.15
CA GLY A 6 0.81 -2.22 -6.95
C GLY A 6 -0.58 -1.83 -7.43
N SER A 7 -1.35 -2.82 -7.83
CA SER A 7 -2.73 -2.63 -8.25
C SER A 7 -3.63 -3.73 -7.71
N ALA A 8 -4.91 -3.44 -7.60
CA ALA A 8 -5.94 -4.41 -7.26
C ALA A 8 -7.29 -3.95 -7.83
N SER A 9 -8.24 -4.86 -7.92
CA SER A 9 -9.62 -4.53 -8.28
C SER A 9 -10.62 -5.45 -7.61
N THR A 10 -11.89 -5.04 -7.62
CA THR A 10 -13.03 -5.87 -7.26
C THR A 10 -14.23 -5.52 -8.12
N VAL A 11 -15.14 -6.48 -8.28
CA VAL A 11 -16.45 -6.27 -8.91
C VAL A 11 -17.50 -6.37 -7.81
N LEU A 12 -18.34 -5.35 -7.69
CA LEU A 12 -19.45 -5.30 -6.74
C LEU A 12 -20.58 -6.22 -7.20
N ALA A 13 -21.52 -6.53 -6.30
CA ALA A 13 -22.70 -7.34 -6.62
C ALA A 13 -23.56 -6.71 -7.74
N SER A 14 -23.51 -5.39 -7.89
CA SER A 14 -24.15 -4.62 -8.98
C SER A 14 -23.49 -4.79 -10.35
N GLY A 15 -22.31 -5.41 -10.41
CA GLY A 15 -21.46 -5.48 -11.61
C GLY A 15 -20.56 -4.27 -11.82
N THR A 16 -20.63 -3.25 -10.96
CA THR A 16 -19.71 -2.10 -10.94
C THR A 16 -18.30 -2.55 -10.57
N THR A 17 -17.30 -2.06 -11.29
CA THR A 17 -15.89 -2.36 -11.03
C THR A 17 -15.23 -1.21 -10.26
N VAL A 18 -14.40 -1.54 -9.27
CA VAL A 18 -13.49 -0.59 -8.62
C VAL A 18 -12.07 -1.11 -8.74
N GLY A 19 -11.17 -0.28 -9.27
CA GLY A 19 -9.75 -0.58 -9.42
C GLY A 19 -8.90 0.46 -8.72
N VAL A 20 -7.73 0.06 -8.23
CA VAL A 20 -6.73 0.96 -7.66
C VAL A 20 -5.36 0.68 -8.24
N LEU A 21 -4.62 1.76 -8.52
CA LEU A 21 -3.18 1.75 -8.76
C LEU A 21 -2.52 2.60 -7.68
N ALA A 22 -1.50 2.06 -7.01
CA ALA A 22 -0.77 2.72 -5.94
C ALA A 22 0.74 2.69 -6.20
N VAL A 23 1.42 3.78 -5.86
CA VAL A 23 2.88 3.91 -5.78
C VAL A 23 3.23 4.11 -4.31
N VAL A 24 3.86 3.11 -3.71
CA VAL A 24 4.12 3.05 -2.27
C VAL A 24 5.55 3.46 -1.97
N ASN A 25 5.71 4.64 -1.34
CA ASN A 25 6.97 5.16 -0.81
C ASN A 25 6.74 5.78 0.58
N ALA A 26 6.08 5.03 1.48
CA ALA A 26 5.64 5.54 2.78
C ALA A 26 6.79 5.69 3.80
N ALA A 27 6.66 6.64 4.73
CA ALA A 27 7.55 6.75 5.89
C ALA A 27 7.33 5.60 6.88
N GLY A 28 6.06 5.22 7.03
CA GLY A 28 5.64 4.14 7.89
C GLY A 28 5.99 2.76 7.36
N SER A 29 5.57 1.77 8.13
CA SER A 29 5.79 0.37 7.83
C SER A 29 4.52 -0.28 7.31
N ALA A 30 4.64 -1.06 6.23
CA ALA A 30 3.57 -1.96 5.78
C ALA A 30 3.52 -3.27 6.59
N LEU A 31 4.57 -3.56 7.36
CA LEU A 31 4.67 -4.76 8.20
C LEU A 31 4.51 -4.41 9.68
N ASP A 32 3.88 -5.31 10.42
CA ASP A 32 3.87 -5.33 11.88
C ASP A 32 5.28 -5.66 12.41
N PRO A 33 5.93 -4.75 13.14
CA PRO A 33 7.31 -4.95 13.62
C PRO A 33 7.45 -6.07 14.65
N VAL A 34 6.36 -6.60 15.20
CA VAL A 34 6.39 -7.71 16.17
C VAL A 34 6.33 -9.07 15.47
N THR A 35 5.57 -9.16 14.38
CA THR A 35 5.24 -10.45 13.77
C THR A 35 5.78 -10.61 12.36
N GLY A 36 6.11 -9.53 11.65
CA GLY A 36 6.46 -9.57 10.23
C GLY A 36 5.27 -9.73 9.29
N ALA A 37 4.05 -9.82 9.82
CA ALA A 37 2.82 -9.85 9.03
C ALA A 37 2.58 -8.50 8.34
N LEU A 38 2.01 -8.51 7.14
CA LEU A 38 1.61 -7.27 6.47
C LEU A 38 0.28 -6.79 7.05
N TYR A 39 0.17 -5.51 7.43
CA TYR A 39 -1.05 -4.97 8.03
C TYR A 39 -2.27 -5.14 7.10
N GLY A 40 -2.06 -4.95 5.80
CA GLY A 40 -3.13 -5.05 4.80
C GLY A 40 -3.63 -6.48 4.53
N GLU A 41 -2.98 -7.52 5.04
CA GLU A 41 -3.45 -8.91 4.89
C GLU A 41 -4.66 -9.24 5.77
N LEU A 42 -5.02 -8.36 6.72
CA LEU A 42 -6.23 -8.50 7.54
C LEU A 42 -7.52 -8.57 6.70
N PHE A 43 -7.51 -8.06 5.47
CA PHE A 43 -8.64 -8.19 4.53
C PHE A 43 -8.92 -9.65 4.13
N GLY A 44 -7.89 -10.50 4.05
CA GLY A 44 -8.00 -11.92 3.68
C GLY A 44 -8.31 -12.86 4.85
N GLY A 45 -8.53 -12.32 6.05
CA GLY A 45 -8.70 -13.10 7.28
C GLY A 45 -7.57 -12.83 8.28
N ARG A 46 -7.26 -13.82 9.13
CA ARG A 46 -6.10 -13.67 10.04
C ARG A 46 -4.82 -13.75 9.22
N PRO A 47 -3.98 -12.70 9.20
CA PRO A 47 -2.72 -12.76 8.49
C PRO A 47 -1.86 -13.89 9.06
N GLN A 48 -1.24 -14.66 8.19
CA GLN A 48 -0.29 -15.66 8.61
C GLN A 48 1.03 -14.96 8.90
N ALA A 49 1.39 -14.87 10.17
CA ALA A 49 2.70 -14.36 10.57
C ALA A 49 3.80 -15.33 10.07
N PRO A 50 4.93 -14.80 9.57
CA PRO A 50 6.16 -15.57 9.43
C PRO A 50 6.55 -16.28 10.73
N GLU A 51 7.35 -17.35 10.62
CA GLU A 51 7.96 -17.99 11.78
C GLU A 51 8.87 -17.00 12.54
N GLU A 52 8.93 -17.15 13.87
CA GLU A 52 9.65 -16.21 14.75
C GLU A 52 11.13 -16.07 14.38
N ASP A 53 11.83 -17.18 14.12
CA ASP A 53 13.24 -17.17 13.72
C ASP A 53 13.45 -16.48 12.35
N THR A 54 12.52 -16.69 11.41
CA THR A 54 12.54 -16.02 10.11
C THR A 54 12.35 -14.51 10.28
N HIS A 55 11.42 -14.10 11.15
CA HIS A 55 11.20 -12.68 11.46
C HIS A 55 12.41 -12.04 12.16
N ALA A 56 13.03 -12.73 13.11
CA ALA A 56 14.22 -12.26 13.79
C ALA A 56 15.38 -12.03 12.80
N GLU A 57 15.59 -12.94 11.85
CA GLU A 57 16.58 -12.78 10.77
C GLU A 57 16.24 -11.63 9.83
N ALA A 58 14.98 -11.52 9.41
CA ALA A 58 14.53 -10.41 8.57
C ALA A 58 14.77 -9.04 9.23
N MET A 59 14.53 -8.92 10.54
CA MET A 59 14.75 -7.68 11.28
C MET A 59 16.24 -7.34 11.44
N ARG A 60 17.12 -8.35 11.60
CA ARG A 60 18.58 -8.16 11.55
C ARG A 60 19.02 -7.59 10.20
N ARG A 61 18.65 -8.25 9.10
CA ARG A 61 18.97 -7.83 7.72
C ARG A 61 18.42 -6.44 7.39
N LEU A 62 17.23 -6.10 7.86
CA LEU A 62 16.66 -4.76 7.72
C LEU A 62 17.46 -3.68 8.45
N THR A 63 17.98 -4.01 9.63
CA THR A 63 18.80 -3.10 10.44
C THR A 63 20.14 -2.85 9.75
N GLU A 64 20.81 -3.91 9.32
CA GLU A 64 22.08 -3.84 8.58
C GLU A 64 21.95 -3.00 7.29
N ALA A 65 20.88 -3.23 6.51
CA ALA A 65 20.62 -2.48 5.29
C ALA A 65 20.37 -0.98 5.56
N ARG A 66 19.68 -0.64 6.66
CA ARG A 66 19.45 0.75 7.08
C ARG A 66 20.75 1.43 7.49
N GLU A 67 21.58 0.76 8.29
CA GLU A 67 22.87 1.29 8.71
C GLU A 67 23.81 1.51 7.51
N GLU A 68 23.86 0.57 6.57
CA GLU A 68 24.65 0.70 5.36
C GLU A 68 24.13 1.82 4.46
N THR A 69 22.80 1.94 4.30
CA THR A 69 22.19 3.07 3.59
C THR A 69 22.61 4.40 4.22
N ALA A 70 22.52 4.52 5.55
CA ALA A 70 22.91 5.73 6.26
C ALA A 70 24.40 6.08 6.07
N ARG A 71 25.29 5.06 6.04
CA ARG A 71 26.72 5.25 5.74
C ARG A 71 26.94 5.79 4.32
N ARG A 72 26.26 5.22 3.32
CA ARG A 72 26.38 5.63 1.91
C ARG A 72 25.84 7.03 1.66
N THR A 73 24.77 7.42 2.36
CA THR A 73 24.07 8.69 2.16
C THR A 73 24.52 9.80 3.12
N ALA A 74 25.66 9.64 3.81
CA ALA A 74 26.21 10.64 4.72
C ALA A 74 26.69 11.90 3.96
N GLY A 75 25.77 12.82 3.67
CA GLY A 75 25.96 14.12 3.03
C GLY A 75 24.90 15.14 3.53
N PRO A 76 24.74 16.34 2.93
CA PRO A 76 23.71 17.28 3.35
C PRO A 76 22.32 16.69 3.09
N LEU A 77 21.74 16.09 4.15
CA LEU A 77 20.48 15.37 4.14
C LEU A 77 19.34 16.37 3.91
N ARG A 78 18.68 16.29 2.75
CA ARG A 78 17.28 16.70 2.68
C ARG A 78 16.50 15.70 3.54
N PRO A 79 15.52 16.15 4.36
CA PRO A 79 14.64 15.22 5.06
C PRO A 79 14.06 14.25 4.02
N PRO A 80 14.08 12.93 4.26
CA PRO A 80 13.46 11.99 3.34
C PRO A 80 11.98 12.35 3.22
N LEU A 81 11.57 12.77 2.01
CA LEU A 81 10.18 12.99 1.68
C LEU A 81 9.62 11.63 1.29
N ASN A 82 8.62 11.17 2.05
CA ASN A 82 7.92 9.94 1.80
C ASN A 82 6.55 10.29 1.21
N THR A 83 5.99 9.44 0.37
CA THR A 83 4.72 9.71 -0.31
C THR A 83 4.10 8.41 -0.79
N THR A 84 2.84 8.16 -0.46
CA THR A 84 2.03 7.19 -1.19
C THR A 84 1.10 7.93 -2.15
N LEU A 85 1.19 7.61 -3.44
CA LEU A 85 0.27 8.13 -4.46
C LEU A 85 -0.66 7.02 -4.90
N ALA A 86 -1.96 7.32 -5.03
CA ALA A 86 -2.89 6.34 -5.59
C ALA A 86 -3.95 6.98 -6.50
N VAL A 87 -4.46 6.16 -7.41
CA VAL A 87 -5.64 6.44 -8.21
C VAL A 87 -6.66 5.35 -7.94
N VAL A 88 -7.87 5.75 -7.52
CA VAL A 88 -9.05 4.89 -7.41
C VAL A 88 -9.93 5.17 -8.62
N ALA A 89 -10.24 4.14 -9.41
CA ALA A 89 -11.04 4.23 -10.61
C ALA A 89 -12.27 3.34 -10.52
N THR A 90 -13.38 3.78 -11.10
CA THR A 90 -14.62 2.99 -11.21
C THR A 90 -15.36 3.28 -12.50
N ASP A 91 -16.16 2.32 -12.96
CA ASP A 91 -17.07 2.48 -14.10
C ASP A 91 -18.44 3.06 -13.70
N ALA A 92 -18.73 3.20 -12.40
CA ALA A 92 -19.95 3.86 -11.93
C ALA A 92 -19.90 5.39 -12.13
N GLY A 93 -21.04 5.97 -12.51
CA GLY A 93 -21.22 7.41 -12.64
C GLY A 93 -21.13 8.13 -11.29
N LEU A 94 -20.20 9.08 -11.16
CA LEU A 94 -19.99 9.85 -9.93
C LEU A 94 -20.00 11.34 -10.23
N THR A 95 -20.76 12.08 -9.43
CA THR A 95 -20.56 13.52 -9.31
C THR A 95 -19.21 13.83 -8.68
N ARG A 96 -18.66 15.02 -8.95
CA ARG A 96 -17.38 15.46 -8.37
C ARG A 96 -17.32 15.36 -6.84
N PRO A 97 -18.37 15.73 -6.06
CA PRO A 97 -18.36 15.53 -4.61
C PRO A 97 -18.33 14.05 -4.20
N GLN A 98 -19.01 13.16 -4.93
CA GLN A 98 -18.97 11.72 -4.66
C GLN A 98 -17.58 11.15 -4.95
N ALA A 99 -16.94 11.55 -6.05
CA ALA A 99 -15.56 11.18 -6.36
C ALA A 99 -14.58 11.69 -5.28
N GLN A 100 -14.75 12.94 -4.81
CA GLN A 100 -13.96 13.45 -3.67
C GLN A 100 -14.16 12.61 -2.40
N LYS A 101 -15.41 12.19 -2.12
CA LYS A 101 -15.70 11.31 -0.99
C LYS A 101 -15.05 9.93 -1.15
N LEU A 102 -15.01 9.38 -2.37
CA LEU A 102 -14.31 8.13 -2.68
C LEU A 102 -12.81 8.23 -2.47
N ALA A 103 -12.17 9.30 -2.96
CA ALA A 103 -10.76 9.56 -2.70
C ALA A 103 -10.48 9.64 -1.18
N GLY A 104 -11.33 10.37 -0.44
CA GLY A 104 -11.22 10.49 1.01
C GLY A 104 -11.39 9.15 1.75
N ALA A 105 -12.41 8.37 1.40
CA ALA A 105 -12.62 7.05 2.01
C ALA A 105 -11.47 6.07 1.71
N ALA A 106 -10.87 6.18 0.53
CA ALA A 106 -9.73 5.35 0.17
C ALA A 106 -8.51 5.58 1.08
N HIS A 107 -8.33 6.77 1.68
CA HIS A 107 -7.26 7.00 2.67
C HIS A 107 -7.36 6.07 3.89
N ASP A 108 -8.57 5.60 4.24
CA ASP A 108 -8.75 4.59 5.30
C ASP A 108 -8.08 3.27 4.91
N GLY A 109 -8.12 2.93 3.62
CA GLY A 109 -7.44 1.77 3.06
C GLY A 109 -5.91 1.83 3.19
N LEU A 110 -5.35 3.02 2.99
CA LEU A 110 -3.92 3.27 3.20
C LEU A 110 -3.55 3.10 4.68
N ALA A 111 -4.36 3.65 5.58
CA ALA A 111 -4.15 3.53 7.03
C ALA A 111 -4.28 2.08 7.55
N ARG A 112 -5.06 1.23 6.88
CA ARG A 112 -5.12 -0.22 7.18
C ARG A 112 -3.89 -0.98 6.70
N ALA A 113 -3.20 -0.49 5.67
CA ALA A 113 -2.06 -1.19 5.07
C ALA A 113 -0.70 -0.70 5.58
N VAL A 114 -0.62 0.52 6.08
CA VAL A 114 0.64 1.17 6.49
C VAL A 114 0.45 1.87 7.83
N ARG A 115 1.48 1.79 8.69
CA ARG A 115 1.48 2.46 10.00
C ARG A 115 2.86 3.00 10.38
N PRO A 116 2.98 4.28 10.79
CA PRO A 116 1.98 5.37 10.65
C PRO A 116 1.85 5.83 9.19
N VAL A 117 0.81 6.62 8.90
CA VAL A 117 0.58 7.32 7.62
C VAL A 117 0.21 8.78 7.90
N HIS A 118 0.13 9.62 6.86
CA HIS A 118 -0.30 11.03 6.97
C HIS A 118 0.55 11.87 7.93
N LEU A 119 1.83 11.53 8.11
CA LEU A 119 2.74 12.36 8.89
C LEU A 119 3.09 13.65 8.14
N MET A 120 3.69 14.61 8.85
CA MET A 120 4.10 15.92 8.27
C MET A 120 5.07 15.82 7.09
N HIS A 121 5.72 14.67 6.91
CA HIS A 121 6.66 14.41 5.82
C HIS A 121 6.13 13.38 4.81
N ASP A 122 4.88 12.94 4.98
CA ASP A 122 4.16 12.09 4.02
C ASP A 122 3.32 12.97 3.08
N GLY A 123 3.60 12.88 1.78
CA GLY A 123 2.84 13.55 0.71
C GLY A 123 1.59 12.79 0.26
N ASP A 124 0.99 11.97 1.12
CA ASP A 124 -0.02 10.98 0.74
C ASP A 124 -1.19 11.62 -0.02
N THR A 125 -1.42 11.17 -1.26
CA THR A 125 -2.43 11.76 -2.16
C THR A 125 -3.17 10.68 -2.93
N ILE A 126 -4.49 10.72 -2.88
CA ILE A 126 -5.37 9.81 -3.61
C ILE A 126 -6.25 10.60 -4.57
N PHE A 127 -6.23 10.23 -5.84
CA PHE A 127 -7.14 10.72 -6.87
C PHE A 127 -8.27 9.72 -7.10
N ALA A 128 -9.48 10.21 -7.35
CA ALA A 128 -10.60 9.37 -7.77
C ALA A 128 -11.04 9.74 -9.18
N MET A 129 -11.37 8.72 -9.99
CA MET A 129 -11.91 8.89 -11.33
C MET A 129 -13.08 7.93 -11.60
N ALA A 130 -14.01 8.38 -12.42
CA ALA A 130 -15.18 7.62 -12.88
C ALA A 130 -15.24 7.67 -14.41
N THR A 131 -15.39 6.53 -15.08
CA THR A 131 -15.61 6.48 -16.54
C THR A 131 -17.07 6.64 -16.94
N GLU A 132 -17.98 6.55 -15.95
CA GLU A 132 -19.43 6.74 -16.12
C GLU A 132 -20.11 5.78 -17.11
N GLU A 133 -19.54 4.59 -17.30
CA GLU A 133 -20.10 3.54 -18.17
C GLU A 133 -21.34 2.86 -17.56
N ARG A 134 -21.53 2.99 -16.25
CA ARG A 134 -22.66 2.41 -15.49
C ARG A 134 -23.34 3.48 -14.64
N ALA A 135 -24.67 3.45 -14.58
CA ALA A 135 -25.40 4.28 -13.62
C ALA A 135 -25.12 3.78 -12.19
N LEU A 136 -24.84 4.70 -11.27
CA LEU A 136 -24.74 4.38 -9.85
C LEU A 136 -26.14 4.13 -9.30
N GLY A 137 -26.37 2.94 -8.74
CA GLY A 137 -27.64 2.55 -8.14
C GLY A 137 -27.94 3.27 -6.83
N ASP A 138 -29.21 3.28 -6.44
CA ASP A 138 -29.65 3.85 -5.17
C ASP A 138 -28.99 3.13 -3.99
N GLY A 139 -28.29 3.88 -3.14
CA GLY A 139 -27.58 3.34 -1.98
C GLY A 139 -26.23 2.68 -2.27
N GLU A 140 -25.85 2.51 -3.55
CA GLU A 140 -24.61 1.82 -3.96
C GLU A 140 -23.34 2.61 -3.62
N LEU A 141 -23.45 3.92 -3.39
CA LEU A 141 -22.31 4.76 -3.07
C LEU A 141 -21.53 4.22 -1.87
N ASN A 142 -22.19 3.74 -0.82
CA ASN A 142 -21.49 3.22 0.36
C ASN A 142 -20.68 1.96 0.06
N ASP A 143 -21.20 1.06 -0.79
CA ASP A 143 -20.49 -0.14 -1.21
C ASP A 143 -19.25 0.24 -2.03
N LEU A 144 -19.38 1.25 -2.90
CA LEU A 144 -18.27 1.81 -3.67
C LEU A 144 -17.19 2.45 -2.78
N LEU A 145 -17.59 3.23 -1.77
CA LEU A 145 -16.67 3.85 -0.81
C LEU A 145 -15.90 2.79 0.00
N ALA A 146 -16.61 1.76 0.48
CA ALA A 146 -16.00 0.66 1.22
C ALA A 146 -15.00 -0.11 0.34
N ALA A 147 -15.42 -0.46 -0.87
CA ALA A 147 -14.56 -1.14 -1.84
C ALA A 147 -13.34 -0.31 -2.22
N GLY A 148 -13.46 1.02 -2.37
CA GLY A 148 -12.32 1.90 -2.64
C GLY A 148 -11.23 1.80 -1.57
N ALA A 149 -11.62 1.75 -0.29
CA ALA A 149 -10.69 1.56 0.81
C ALA A 149 -10.05 0.16 0.78
N ASP A 150 -10.85 -0.89 0.61
CA ASP A 150 -10.37 -2.27 0.63
C ASP A 150 -9.45 -2.59 -0.55
N VAL A 151 -9.77 -2.11 -1.75
CA VAL A 151 -8.96 -2.29 -2.95
C VAL A 151 -7.64 -1.52 -2.82
N LEU A 152 -7.62 -0.34 -2.19
CA LEU A 152 -6.35 0.35 -1.92
C LEU A 152 -5.48 -0.44 -0.92
N THR A 153 -6.06 -0.98 0.16
CA THR A 153 -5.31 -1.83 1.10
C THR A 153 -4.63 -2.99 0.36
N ARG A 154 -5.36 -3.67 -0.53
CA ARG A 154 -4.84 -4.76 -1.36
C ARG A 154 -3.77 -4.31 -2.35
N ALA A 155 -3.95 -3.16 -2.99
CA ALA A 155 -2.98 -2.60 -3.92
C ALA A 155 -1.64 -2.29 -3.23
N VAL A 156 -1.65 -1.81 -1.98
CA VAL A 156 -0.43 -1.59 -1.18
C VAL A 156 0.25 -2.92 -0.86
N VAL A 157 -0.49 -3.95 -0.43
CA VAL A 157 0.06 -5.29 -0.20
C VAL A 157 0.72 -5.83 -1.47
N ASN A 158 0.02 -5.73 -2.61
CA ASN A 158 0.56 -6.15 -3.91
C ASN A 158 1.83 -5.38 -4.29
N ALA A 159 1.92 -4.07 -4.00
CA ALA A 159 3.11 -3.28 -4.25
C ALA A 159 4.33 -3.78 -3.45
N VAL A 160 4.11 -4.15 -2.18
CA VAL A 160 5.17 -4.65 -1.28
C VAL A 160 5.61 -6.06 -1.67
N LEU A 161 4.66 -6.92 -2.05
CA LEU A 161 4.95 -8.30 -2.47
C LEU A 161 5.60 -8.37 -3.85
N ALA A 162 5.26 -7.46 -4.77
CA ALA A 162 5.84 -7.41 -6.12
C ALA A 162 7.19 -6.68 -6.19
N ALA A 163 7.62 -6.02 -5.12
CA ALA A 163 8.89 -5.31 -5.10
C ALA A 163 10.08 -6.27 -5.07
N GLU A 164 11.15 -5.93 -5.79
CA GLU A 164 12.44 -6.63 -5.76
C GLU A 164 13.47 -5.79 -5.00
N SER A 165 14.41 -6.44 -4.30
CA SER A 165 15.47 -5.73 -3.57
C SER A 165 16.32 -4.87 -4.50
N VAL A 166 16.78 -3.73 -3.99
CA VAL A 166 17.75 -2.89 -4.70
C VAL A 166 18.95 -2.62 -3.81
N ASP A 167 20.14 -2.69 -4.40
CA ASP A 167 21.42 -2.32 -3.80
C ASP A 167 22.12 -1.36 -4.77
N THR A 168 22.23 -0.10 -4.37
CA THR A 168 22.84 0.96 -5.19
C THR A 168 23.69 1.87 -4.32
N PRO A 169 24.53 2.76 -4.91
CA PRO A 169 25.19 3.81 -4.13
C PRO A 169 24.23 4.70 -3.34
N GLY A 170 22.95 4.77 -3.72
CA GLY A 170 21.91 5.53 -3.01
C GLY A 170 21.27 4.80 -1.83
N GLY A 171 21.60 3.53 -1.59
CA GLY A 171 21.09 2.74 -0.47
C GLY A 171 20.81 1.28 -0.79
N ILE A 172 20.56 0.51 0.27
CA ILE A 172 20.12 -0.88 0.21
C ILE A 172 18.69 -0.95 0.75
N PHE A 173 17.77 -1.43 -0.08
CA PHE A 173 16.37 -1.60 0.28
C PHE A 173 15.95 -3.04 -0.03
N PRO A 174 15.93 -3.93 0.96
CA PRO A 174 15.43 -5.29 0.78
C PRO A 174 13.93 -5.30 0.50
N SER A 175 13.47 -6.19 -0.38
CA SER A 175 12.05 -6.48 -0.59
C SER A 175 11.49 -7.33 0.55
N TYR A 176 10.17 -7.39 0.66
CA TYR A 176 9.51 -8.31 1.60
C TYR A 176 9.81 -9.77 1.23
N GLY A 177 9.73 -10.10 -0.06
CA GLY A 177 9.97 -11.46 -0.56
C GLY A 177 11.38 -11.99 -0.26
N ASP A 178 12.42 -11.15 -0.33
CA ASP A 178 13.79 -11.59 -0.04
C ASP A 178 14.06 -11.78 1.46
N LEU A 179 13.24 -11.17 2.32
CA LEU A 179 13.36 -11.30 3.77
C LEU A 179 12.55 -12.46 4.34
N TYR A 180 11.35 -12.69 3.79
CA TYR A 180 10.36 -13.63 4.35
C TYR A 180 10.03 -14.81 3.40
N GLY A 181 10.64 -14.86 2.21
CA GLY A 181 10.33 -15.83 1.16
C GLY A 181 9.20 -15.35 0.24
N ALA A 182 9.24 -15.77 -1.02
CA ALA A 182 8.19 -15.46 -1.98
C ALA A 182 6.90 -16.21 -1.59
N ARG A 183 5.88 -15.47 -1.13
CA ARG A 183 4.51 -15.99 -1.08
C ARG A 183 3.95 -15.94 -2.50
N ARG A 184 3.84 -17.09 -3.17
CA ARG A 184 3.11 -17.14 -4.45
C ARG A 184 1.65 -16.80 -4.17
N GLN A 185 1.13 -15.79 -4.89
CA GLN A 185 -0.31 -15.58 -5.00
C GLN A 185 -0.82 -16.70 -5.93
N ASP A 186 -1.56 -17.66 -5.39
CA ASP A 186 -2.35 -18.61 -6.17
C ASP A 186 -3.65 -17.96 -6.64
#